data_AF-A0A2V3HK65-F1
#
_entry.id   AF-A0A2V3HK65-F1
#
_cell.length_a   1.000
_cell.length_b   1.000
_cell.length_c   1.000
_cell.angle_alpha   90.00
_cell.angle_beta   90.00
_cell.angle_gamma   90.00
#
_symmetry.space_group_name_H-M   'P 1'
#
loop_
_entity.id
_entity.type
_entity.pdbx_description
1 polymer ?
#
loop_
_entity_poly.entity_id
_entity_poly.type
_entity_poly.pdbx_seq_one_letter_code
_entity_poly.pdbx_strand_id
1 'polypeptide(L)'
;MRPARALLAGMVDYAGLFPPAQLPLEAAVREYSAHLGDAEAWMLGRFIILAQRLDELDSHLKAFPETLRIAALGKGGHSEDKYLKNLDADLAAIESFRAAHGDAVAVESFEARLPPLPVSDAFIAAVAERLRGAELAQFHEFAVDEHLEATLAALAAASAGAKLRCGGVSADAFPAPEQVARFIVAARDAGVPAK
;
A
#
# COMPACT_ATOMS: atom_id res chain seq x y z
N MET A 1 2.11 7.62 -26.82
CA MET A 1 1.31 6.69 -25.99
C MET A 1 -0.15 7.12 -26.05
N ARG A 2 -1.12 6.22 -26.22
CA ARG A 2 -2.55 6.60 -26.15
C ARG A 2 -2.85 7.10 -24.72
N PRO A 3 -3.58 8.21 -24.51
CA PRO A 3 -3.82 8.76 -23.16
C PRO A 3 -4.39 7.74 -22.16
N ALA A 4 -5.34 6.91 -22.59
CA ALA A 4 -5.89 5.84 -21.77
C ALA A 4 -4.83 4.82 -21.32
N ARG A 5 -3.83 4.53 -22.16
CA ARG A 5 -2.74 3.62 -21.80
C ARG A 5 -1.77 4.25 -20.81
N ALA A 6 -1.54 5.56 -20.90
CA ALA A 6 -0.75 6.27 -19.89
C ALA A 6 -1.46 6.32 -18.54
N LEU A 7 -2.79 6.51 -18.55
CA LEU A 7 -3.60 6.59 -17.35
C LEU A 7 -3.74 5.24 -16.64
N LEU A 8 -4.04 4.17 -17.37
CA LEU A 8 -4.47 2.90 -16.76
C LEU A 8 -3.33 1.88 -16.58
N ALA A 9 -2.13 2.15 -17.11
CA ALA A 9 -1.03 1.21 -17.01
C ALA A 9 -0.63 0.98 -15.55
N GLY A 10 -0.65 -0.28 -15.10
CA GLY A 10 -0.36 -0.68 -13.72
C GLY A 10 -1.28 -0.06 -12.67
N MET A 11 -2.46 0.45 -13.05
CA MET A 11 -3.38 1.13 -12.15
C MET A 11 -4.05 0.18 -11.14
N VAL A 12 -4.17 -1.11 -11.47
CA VAL A 12 -4.92 -2.07 -10.67
C VAL A 12 -3.97 -3.02 -9.94
N ASP A 13 -3.70 -2.74 -8.66
CA ASP A 13 -3.03 -3.72 -7.80
C ASP A 13 -3.96 -4.90 -7.47
N TYR A 14 -3.41 -6.11 -7.42
CA TYR A 14 -4.17 -7.33 -7.17
C TYR A 14 -4.21 -7.64 -5.67
N ALA A 15 -5.43 -7.61 -5.10
CA ALA A 15 -5.69 -7.82 -3.67
C ALA A 15 -6.45 -9.13 -3.38
N GLY A 16 -6.19 -10.21 -4.12
CA GLY A 16 -6.97 -11.47 -4.03
C GLY A 16 -7.00 -12.11 -2.63
N LEU A 17 -5.99 -11.86 -1.80
CA LEU A 17 -5.91 -12.31 -0.41
C LEU A 17 -6.93 -11.64 0.54
N PHE A 18 -7.50 -10.52 0.13
CA PHE A 18 -8.34 -9.68 0.98
C PHE A 18 -9.81 -9.76 0.52
N PRO A 19 -10.78 -9.50 1.41
CA PRO A 19 -12.18 -9.44 1.03
C PRO A 19 -12.41 -8.45 -0.13
N PRO A 20 -13.37 -8.74 -1.04
CA PRO A 20 -14.33 -9.85 -0.96
C PRO A 20 -13.83 -11.20 -1.49
N ALA A 21 -12.69 -11.24 -2.20
CA ALA A 21 -12.19 -12.48 -2.79
C ALA A 21 -11.68 -13.47 -1.72
N GLN A 22 -10.88 -12.96 -0.77
CA GLN A 22 -10.38 -13.70 0.40
C GLN A 22 -9.82 -15.09 0.05
N LEU A 23 -9.06 -15.16 -1.05
CA LEU A 23 -8.52 -16.40 -1.57
C LEU A 23 -7.39 -16.92 -0.67
N PRO A 24 -7.22 -18.26 -0.57
CA PRO A 24 -5.97 -18.84 -0.08
C PRO A 24 -4.78 -18.37 -0.93
N LEU A 25 -3.58 -18.28 -0.32
CA LEU A 25 -2.40 -17.73 -0.98
C LEU A 25 -2.07 -18.40 -2.31
N GLU A 26 -2.07 -19.73 -2.36
CA GLU A 26 -1.79 -20.47 -3.58
C GLU A 26 -2.78 -20.12 -4.71
N ALA A 27 -4.07 -19.96 -4.38
CA ALA A 27 -5.09 -19.58 -5.35
C ALA A 27 -4.90 -18.13 -5.84
N ALA A 28 -4.61 -17.19 -4.92
CA ALA A 28 -4.32 -15.81 -5.26
C ALA A 28 -3.08 -15.67 -6.16
N VAL A 29 -2.00 -16.40 -5.88
CA VAL A 29 -0.79 -16.41 -6.72
C VAL A 29 -1.10 -16.99 -8.10
N ARG A 30 -1.83 -18.10 -8.17
CA ARG A 30 -2.20 -18.72 -9.45
C ARG A 30 -3.05 -17.78 -10.30
N GLU A 31 -4.04 -17.12 -9.72
CA GLU A 31 -4.89 -16.16 -10.43
C GLU A 31 -4.10 -14.93 -10.89
N TYR A 32 -3.28 -14.34 -10.02
CA TYR A 32 -2.43 -13.23 -10.40
C TYR A 32 -1.45 -13.59 -11.53
N SER A 33 -0.81 -14.77 -11.45
CA SER A 33 0.06 -15.29 -12.51
C SER A 33 -0.68 -15.50 -13.83
N ALA A 34 -1.91 -16.03 -13.79
CA ALA A 34 -2.74 -16.18 -14.98
C ALA A 34 -3.07 -14.82 -15.63
N HIS A 35 -3.41 -13.80 -14.82
CA HIS A 35 -3.72 -12.45 -15.31
C HIS A 35 -2.53 -11.73 -15.98
N LEU A 36 -1.29 -12.14 -15.70
CA LEU A 36 -0.12 -11.62 -16.42
C LEU A 36 -0.09 -12.06 -17.90
N GLY A 37 -0.82 -13.12 -18.26
CA GLY A 37 -0.96 -13.60 -19.63
C GLY A 37 -2.15 -12.99 -20.41
N ASP A 38 -3.01 -12.22 -19.75
CA ASP A 38 -4.21 -11.64 -20.36
C ASP A 38 -3.90 -10.43 -21.25
N ALA A 39 -4.79 -10.11 -22.19
CA ALA A 39 -4.63 -8.95 -23.07
C ALA A 39 -4.62 -7.61 -22.29
N GLU A 40 -5.27 -7.59 -21.12
CA GLU A 40 -5.40 -6.48 -20.21
C GLU A 40 -4.30 -6.41 -19.14
N ALA A 41 -3.32 -7.33 -19.15
CA ALA A 41 -2.22 -7.41 -18.18
C ALA A 41 -1.45 -6.09 -18.01
N TRP A 42 -1.43 -5.24 -19.04
CA TRP A 42 -0.81 -3.91 -18.97
C TRP A 42 -1.46 -2.97 -17.94
N MET A 43 -2.71 -3.22 -17.51
CA MET A 43 -3.39 -2.49 -16.44
C MET A 43 -3.04 -3.03 -15.04
N LEU A 44 -2.51 -4.25 -14.96
CA LEU A 44 -2.22 -4.95 -13.71
C LEU A 44 -0.95 -4.37 -13.06
N GLY A 45 -1.07 -4.04 -11.79
CA GLY A 45 -0.04 -3.45 -10.95
C GLY A 45 0.70 -4.50 -10.15
N ARG A 46 0.72 -4.33 -8.82
CA ARG A 46 1.47 -5.17 -7.88
C ARG A 46 0.58 -6.23 -7.25
N PHE A 47 1.19 -7.33 -6.78
CA PHE A 47 0.55 -8.27 -5.87
C PHE A 47 0.54 -7.70 -4.44
N ILE A 48 -0.63 -7.62 -3.82
CA ILE A 48 -0.77 -7.09 -2.45
C ILE A 48 -0.70 -8.24 -1.44
N ILE A 49 0.18 -8.10 -0.44
CA ILE A 49 0.32 -9.04 0.67
C ILE A 49 0.73 -8.31 1.95
N LEU A 50 0.45 -8.89 3.13
CA LEU A 50 0.97 -8.37 4.39
C LEU A 50 2.50 -8.52 4.43
N ALA A 51 3.21 -7.50 4.92
CA ALA A 51 4.68 -7.53 5.03
C ALA A 51 5.18 -8.76 5.83
N GLN A 52 4.46 -9.10 6.90
CA GLN A 52 4.76 -10.26 7.77
C GLN A 52 4.45 -11.64 7.13
N ARG A 53 3.97 -11.69 5.89
CA ARG A 53 3.65 -12.92 5.17
C ARG A 53 4.42 -13.06 3.86
N LEU A 54 5.45 -12.24 3.65
CA LEU A 54 6.24 -12.25 2.42
C LEU A 54 6.94 -13.59 2.21
N ASP A 55 7.47 -14.20 3.27
CA ASP A 55 8.11 -15.51 3.27
C ASP A 55 7.21 -16.64 2.78
N GLU A 56 5.89 -16.53 2.97
CA GLU A 56 4.93 -17.49 2.42
C GLU A 56 4.98 -17.56 0.88
N LEU A 57 5.51 -16.52 0.20
CA LEU A 57 5.69 -16.51 -1.26
C LEU A 57 6.86 -17.35 -1.75
N ASP A 58 7.80 -17.77 -0.87
CA ASP A 58 9.04 -18.47 -1.24
C ASP A 58 8.79 -19.66 -2.17
N SER A 59 7.79 -20.47 -1.83
CA SER A 59 7.45 -21.68 -2.60
C SER A 59 6.72 -21.38 -3.92
N HIS A 60 6.23 -20.15 -4.09
CA HIS A 60 5.39 -19.73 -5.19
C HIS A 60 6.11 -18.85 -6.22
N LEU A 61 7.31 -18.35 -5.95
CA LEU A 61 8.03 -17.46 -6.86
C LEU A 61 8.27 -18.05 -8.26
N LYS A 62 8.39 -19.38 -8.36
CA LYS A 62 8.53 -20.09 -9.64
C LYS A 62 7.32 -19.97 -10.56
N ALA A 63 6.17 -19.50 -10.05
CA ALA A 63 4.98 -19.24 -10.84
C ALA A 63 5.07 -17.94 -11.65
N PHE A 64 6.08 -17.11 -11.43
CA PHE A 64 6.25 -15.83 -12.12
C PHE A 64 7.42 -15.90 -13.11
N PRO A 65 7.18 -15.63 -14.41
CA PRO A 65 8.24 -15.62 -15.41
C PRO A 65 9.13 -14.36 -15.35
N GLU A 66 8.63 -13.30 -14.71
CA GLU A 66 9.29 -12.00 -14.51
C GLU A 66 9.32 -11.65 -13.02
N THR A 67 10.04 -10.58 -12.67
CA THR A 67 10.11 -10.05 -11.29
C THR A 67 8.71 -9.82 -10.71
N LEU A 68 8.44 -10.44 -9.57
CA LEU A 68 7.18 -10.24 -8.85
C LEU A 68 7.18 -8.86 -8.19
N ARG A 69 6.34 -7.95 -8.71
CA ARG A 69 6.12 -6.62 -8.16
C ARG A 69 5.12 -6.69 -7.00
N ILE A 70 5.47 -6.14 -5.84
CA ILE A 70 4.74 -6.31 -4.59
C ILE A 70 4.40 -4.96 -3.95
N ALA A 71 3.17 -4.84 -3.44
CA ALA A 71 2.75 -3.80 -2.52
C ALA A 71 2.54 -4.43 -1.14
N ALA A 72 3.41 -4.09 -0.19
CA ALA A 72 3.37 -4.62 1.16
C ALA A 72 2.39 -3.83 2.03
N LEU A 73 1.49 -4.53 2.72
CA LEU A 73 0.64 -3.95 3.75
C LEU A 73 1.29 -4.11 5.12
N GLY A 74 1.53 -2.99 5.78
CA GLY A 74 2.03 -2.94 7.14
C GLY A 74 0.97 -3.24 8.17
N LYS A 75 1.42 -3.68 9.34
CA LYS A 75 0.54 -4.03 10.46
C LYS A 75 -0.09 -2.80 11.12
N GLY A 76 0.54 -1.63 11.01
CA GLY A 76 0.11 -0.38 11.67
C GLY A 76 0.22 -0.46 13.20
N GLY A 77 -0.62 0.28 13.92
CA GLY A 77 -0.68 0.25 15.39
C GLY A 77 -1.66 1.27 15.96
N HIS A 78 -2.21 0.99 17.15
CA HIS A 78 -3.16 1.89 17.84
C HIS A 78 -2.49 3.04 18.62
N SER A 79 -1.16 3.09 18.66
CA SER A 79 -0.38 4.19 19.21
C SER A 79 0.89 4.39 18.38
N GLU A 80 1.52 5.55 18.47
CA GLU A 80 2.78 5.86 17.77
C GLU A 80 3.87 4.82 18.09
N ASP A 81 4.12 4.53 19.37
CA ASP A 81 5.10 3.53 19.80
C ASP A 81 4.82 2.13 19.24
N LYS A 82 3.55 1.73 19.28
CA LYS A 82 3.16 0.41 18.78
C LYS A 82 3.28 0.33 17.27
N TYR A 83 2.97 1.43 16.57
CA TYR A 83 3.14 1.54 15.13
C TYR A 83 4.63 1.44 14.77
N LEU A 84 5.49 2.25 15.39
CA LEU A 84 6.94 2.24 15.12
C LEU A 84 7.55 0.86 15.35
N LYS A 85 7.20 0.19 16.45
CA LYS A 85 7.65 -1.18 16.72
C LYS A 85 7.22 -2.18 15.65
N ASN A 86 6.00 -2.07 15.14
CA ASN A 86 5.53 -2.97 14.08
C ASN A 86 6.15 -2.60 12.72
N LEU A 87 6.36 -1.31 12.45
CA LEU A 87 7.07 -0.84 11.26
C LEU A 87 8.49 -1.40 11.20
N ASP A 88 9.23 -1.38 12.30
CA ASP A 88 10.59 -1.95 12.35
C ASP A 88 10.56 -3.46 12.03
N ALA A 89 9.56 -4.20 12.51
CA ALA A 89 9.38 -5.61 12.19
C ALA A 89 8.95 -5.84 10.73
N ASP A 90 8.10 -4.97 10.17
CA ASP A 90 7.67 -5.02 8.77
C ASP A 90 8.84 -4.74 7.82
N LEU A 91 9.67 -3.73 8.14
CA LEU A 91 10.87 -3.41 7.38
C LEU A 91 11.90 -4.54 7.42
N ALA A 92 12.14 -5.14 8.59
CA ALA A 92 13.04 -6.28 8.71
C ALA A 92 12.58 -7.48 7.86
N ALA A 93 11.27 -7.74 7.80
CA ALA A 93 10.71 -8.79 6.93
C ALA A 93 10.91 -8.46 5.44
N ILE A 94 10.65 -7.21 5.03
CA ILE A 94 10.84 -6.75 3.64
C ILE A 94 12.32 -6.85 3.23
N GLU A 95 13.24 -6.37 4.06
CA GLU A 95 14.67 -6.41 3.80
C GLU A 95 15.18 -7.86 3.69
N SER A 96 14.75 -8.73 4.61
CA SER A 96 15.13 -10.15 4.59
C SER A 96 14.63 -10.85 3.33
N PHE A 97 13.38 -10.58 2.94
CA PHE A 97 12.77 -11.16 1.74
C PHE A 97 13.46 -10.67 0.46
N ARG A 98 13.74 -9.36 0.34
CA ARG A 98 14.52 -8.81 -0.79
C ARG A 98 15.92 -9.43 -0.85
N ALA A 99 16.60 -9.56 0.29
CA ALA A 99 17.95 -10.15 0.35
C ALA A 99 17.96 -11.63 -0.06
N ALA A 100 16.91 -12.39 0.28
CA ALA A 100 16.81 -13.80 -0.07
C ALA A 100 16.57 -14.04 -1.58
N HIS A 101 15.84 -13.14 -2.24
CA HIS A 101 15.31 -13.39 -3.58
C HIS A 101 15.87 -12.47 -4.67
N GLY A 102 16.56 -11.39 -4.31
CA GLY A 102 17.18 -10.45 -5.25
C GLY A 102 16.19 -9.98 -6.33
N ASP A 103 16.64 -10.02 -7.59
CA ASP A 103 15.87 -9.53 -8.75
C ASP A 103 14.58 -10.31 -9.04
N ALA A 104 14.35 -11.46 -8.39
CA ALA A 104 13.09 -12.19 -8.53
C ALA A 104 11.89 -11.44 -7.92
N VAL A 105 12.14 -10.48 -7.02
CA VAL A 105 11.07 -9.74 -6.32
C VAL A 105 11.38 -8.24 -6.28
N ALA A 106 10.34 -7.43 -6.38
CA ALA A 106 10.41 -5.99 -6.19
C ALA A 106 9.28 -5.56 -5.24
N VAL A 107 9.61 -5.36 -3.96
CA VAL A 107 8.67 -4.72 -3.02
C VAL A 107 8.72 -3.22 -3.28
N GLU A 108 7.72 -2.66 -3.93
CA GLU A 108 7.77 -1.28 -4.45
C GLU A 108 7.09 -0.26 -3.54
N SER A 109 6.10 -0.70 -2.76
CA SER A 109 5.33 0.19 -1.91
C SER A 109 4.95 -0.44 -0.58
N PHE A 110 4.73 0.44 0.40
CA PHE A 110 4.25 0.12 1.73
C PHE A 110 3.00 0.94 2.05
N GLU A 111 1.99 0.28 2.59
CA GLU A 111 0.76 0.93 3.01
C GLU A 111 0.35 0.45 4.39
N ALA A 112 0.02 1.38 5.28
CA ALA A 112 -0.46 1.04 6.61
C ALA A 112 -1.45 2.09 7.11
N ARG A 113 -2.31 1.68 8.04
CA ARG A 113 -3.24 2.59 8.73
C ARG A 113 -2.52 3.28 9.88
N LEU A 114 -2.56 4.60 9.90
CA LEU A 114 -2.07 5.41 11.01
C LEU A 114 -2.84 5.09 12.30
N PRO A 115 -2.26 5.34 13.48
CA PRO A 115 -3.01 5.36 14.72
C PRO A 115 -4.21 6.31 14.64
N PRO A 116 -5.22 6.17 15.54
CA PRO A 116 -6.29 7.17 15.65
C PRO A 116 -5.70 8.57 15.77
N LEU A 117 -6.20 9.50 14.95
CA LEU A 117 -5.72 10.87 14.93
C LEU A 117 -6.15 11.62 16.21
N PRO A 118 -5.40 12.66 16.62
CA PRO A 118 -4.18 13.16 15.98
C PRO A 118 -2.93 12.32 16.33
N VAL A 119 -1.95 12.34 15.42
CA VAL A 119 -0.57 11.89 15.67
C VAL A 119 0.39 13.05 15.48
N SER A 120 1.59 12.96 16.05
CA SER A 120 2.59 14.02 15.97
C SER A 120 3.28 14.08 14.61
N ASP A 121 3.65 15.30 14.18
CA ASP A 121 4.46 15.52 12.98
C ASP A 121 5.80 14.78 13.04
N ALA A 122 6.39 14.72 14.24
CA ALA A 122 7.64 14.00 14.50
C ALA A 122 7.48 12.50 14.24
N PHE A 123 6.34 11.92 14.61
CA PHE A 123 6.02 10.53 14.30
C PHE A 123 5.88 10.30 12.79
N ILE A 124 5.13 11.14 12.08
CA ILE A 124 4.98 11.03 10.62
C ILE A 124 6.35 11.14 9.92
N ALA A 125 7.18 12.09 10.32
CA ALA A 125 8.54 12.26 9.80
C ALA A 125 9.40 11.01 10.05
N ALA A 126 9.37 10.45 11.27
CA ALA A 126 10.13 9.27 11.63
C ALA A 126 9.67 7.99 10.90
N VAL A 127 8.38 7.87 10.59
CA VAL A 127 7.85 6.79 9.74
C VAL A 127 8.33 6.97 8.31
N ALA A 128 8.18 8.19 7.77
CA ALA A 128 8.50 8.47 6.38
C ALA A 128 9.99 8.35 6.08
N GLU A 129 10.86 8.74 7.01
CA GLU A 129 12.31 8.58 6.89
C GLU A 129 12.70 7.11 6.78
N ARG A 130 12.18 6.23 7.65
CA ARG A 130 12.44 4.78 7.62
C ARG A 130 11.99 4.15 6.30
N LEU A 131 10.77 4.45 5.85
CA LEU A 131 10.22 3.92 4.60
C LEU A 131 11.00 4.42 3.37
N ARG A 132 11.46 5.68 3.38
CA ARG A 132 12.31 6.23 2.32
C ARG A 132 13.70 5.59 2.32
N GLY A 133 14.27 5.34 3.50
CA GLY A 133 15.54 4.61 3.64
C GLY A 133 15.47 3.19 3.08
N ALA A 134 14.29 2.57 3.13
CA ALA A 134 14.00 1.27 2.51
C ALA A 134 13.55 1.37 1.04
N GLU A 135 13.59 2.56 0.42
CA GLU A 135 13.21 2.80 -0.97
C GLU A 135 11.77 2.38 -1.30
N LEU A 136 10.84 2.59 -0.37
CA LEU A 136 9.42 2.26 -0.53
C LEU A 136 8.59 3.50 -0.82
N ALA A 137 7.79 3.45 -1.89
CA ALA A 137 6.67 4.38 -2.02
C ALA A 137 5.70 4.14 -0.85
N GLN A 138 5.23 5.21 -0.20
CA GLN A 138 4.47 5.09 1.04
C GLN A 138 3.12 5.79 0.96
N PHE A 139 2.07 5.09 1.39
CA PHE A 139 0.73 5.65 1.47
C PHE A 139 0.09 5.30 2.82
N HIS A 140 -0.28 6.34 3.56
CA HIS A 140 -0.78 6.23 4.92
C HIS A 140 -2.30 6.34 4.94
N GLU A 141 -2.98 5.32 5.45
CA GLU A 141 -4.44 5.27 5.55
C GLU A 141 -4.91 5.90 6.88
N PHE A 142 -5.87 6.81 6.82
CA PHE A 142 -6.47 7.44 8.00
C PHE A 142 -7.93 7.86 7.75
N ALA A 143 -8.65 8.21 8.82
CA ALA A 143 -10.04 8.63 8.73
C ALA A 143 -10.15 10.08 8.21
N VAL A 144 -11.20 10.37 7.45
CA VAL A 144 -11.54 11.74 7.06
C VAL A 144 -12.34 12.40 8.18
N ASP A 145 -11.67 13.15 9.03
CA ASP A 145 -12.25 13.86 10.18
C ASP A 145 -11.76 15.33 10.25
N GLU A 146 -11.77 15.93 11.43
CA GLU A 146 -11.29 17.29 11.69
C GLU A 146 -9.76 17.45 11.63
N HIS A 147 -9.01 16.34 11.60
CA HIS A 147 -7.54 16.32 11.52
C HIS A 147 -7.00 16.12 10.10
N LEU A 148 -7.87 16.03 9.09
CA LEU A 148 -7.50 15.80 7.69
C LEU A 148 -6.39 16.75 7.20
N GLU A 149 -6.63 18.06 7.32
CA GLU A 149 -5.75 19.09 6.76
C GLU A 149 -4.40 19.14 7.49
N ALA A 150 -4.41 18.98 8.83
CA ALA A 150 -3.18 18.91 9.61
C ALA A 150 -2.35 17.67 9.28
N THR A 151 -3.02 16.52 9.11
CA THR A 151 -2.37 15.25 8.75
C THR A 151 -1.77 15.32 7.36
N LEU A 152 -2.48 15.90 6.38
CA LEU A 152 -1.97 16.12 5.03
C LEU A 152 -0.78 17.08 5.01
N ALA A 153 -0.79 18.15 5.82
CA ALA A 153 0.35 19.06 5.93
C ALA A 153 1.60 18.33 6.45
N ALA A 154 1.45 17.47 7.47
CA ALA A 154 2.54 16.66 7.99
C ALA A 154 3.06 15.64 6.96
N LEU A 155 2.17 14.98 6.21
CA LEU A 155 2.54 14.07 5.12
C LEU A 155 3.26 14.79 3.97
N ALA A 156 2.82 16.00 3.61
CA ALA A 156 3.47 16.83 2.61
C ALA A 156 4.90 17.19 3.02
N ALA A 157 5.08 17.67 4.25
CA ALA A 157 6.40 17.98 4.81
C ALA A 157 7.32 16.75 4.82
N ALA A 158 6.75 15.56 5.04
CA ALA A 158 7.46 14.29 5.03
C ALA A 158 7.57 13.66 3.63
N SER A 159 7.08 14.30 2.55
CA SER A 159 7.05 13.73 1.19
C SER A 159 6.48 12.30 1.16
N ALA A 160 5.37 12.09 1.85
CA ALA A 160 4.66 10.83 1.98
C ALA A 160 3.26 10.92 1.34
N GLY A 161 2.71 9.79 0.90
CA GLY A 161 1.37 9.73 0.32
C GLY A 161 0.28 9.52 1.36
N ALA A 162 -0.94 9.94 1.01
CA ALA A 162 -2.16 9.69 1.78
C ALA A 162 -3.01 8.61 1.07
N LYS A 163 -3.75 7.82 1.85
CA LYS A 163 -4.66 6.81 1.33
C LYS A 163 -6.04 6.92 1.95
N LEU A 164 -7.07 6.92 1.11
CA LEU A 164 -8.46 6.78 1.54
C LEU A 164 -8.92 5.33 1.34
N ARG A 165 -9.50 4.72 2.37
CA ARG A 165 -10.13 3.42 2.21
C ARG A 165 -11.47 3.57 1.50
N CYS A 166 -11.58 2.97 0.32
CA CYS A 166 -12.81 2.91 -0.48
C CYS A 166 -13.28 1.47 -0.71
N GLY A 167 -12.93 0.54 0.17
CA GLY A 167 -13.21 -0.88 0.01
C GLY A 167 -13.55 -1.59 1.32
N GLY A 168 -14.51 -2.51 1.24
CA GLY A 168 -14.99 -3.35 2.33
C GLY A 168 -16.20 -4.17 1.88
N VAL A 169 -16.74 -4.99 2.79
CA VAL A 169 -17.85 -5.91 2.50
C VAL A 169 -19.23 -5.38 2.94
N SER A 170 -19.25 -4.24 3.62
CA SER A 170 -20.46 -3.60 4.14
C SER A 170 -20.55 -2.16 3.64
N ALA A 171 -21.76 -1.61 3.57
CA ALA A 171 -21.99 -0.27 3.02
C ALA A 171 -21.29 0.83 3.83
N ASP A 172 -21.20 0.67 5.14
CA ASP A 172 -20.51 1.56 6.07
C ASP A 172 -18.98 1.51 5.95
N ALA A 173 -18.42 0.55 5.20
CA ALA A 173 -17.00 0.52 4.88
C ALA A 173 -16.61 1.46 3.71
N PHE A 174 -17.60 2.10 3.08
CA PHE A 174 -17.39 3.05 1.99
C PHE A 174 -17.60 4.48 2.49
N PRO A 175 -16.66 5.40 2.23
CA PRO A 175 -16.83 6.81 2.56
C PRO A 175 -17.97 7.41 1.73
N ALA A 176 -18.68 8.38 2.32
CA ALA A 176 -19.66 9.16 1.57
C ALA A 176 -18.96 9.95 0.45
N PRO A 177 -19.62 10.23 -0.69
CA PRO A 177 -19.04 11.00 -1.79
C PRO A 177 -18.42 12.34 -1.35
N GLU A 178 -19.02 13.01 -0.36
CA GLU A 178 -18.53 14.25 0.22
C GLU A 178 -17.19 14.07 0.94
N GLN A 179 -17.00 12.94 1.63
CA GLN A 179 -15.72 12.61 2.28
C GLN A 179 -14.64 12.32 1.24
N VAL A 180 -14.98 11.61 0.17
CA VAL A 180 -14.06 11.36 -0.96
C VAL A 180 -13.65 12.67 -1.62
N ALA A 181 -14.61 13.55 -1.92
CA ALA A 181 -14.34 14.85 -2.51
C ALA A 181 -13.46 15.72 -1.60
N ARG A 182 -13.76 15.77 -0.29
CA ARG A 182 -12.96 16.50 0.69
C ARG A 182 -11.52 15.99 0.74
N PHE A 183 -11.33 14.67 0.77
CA PHE A 183 -9.99 14.05 0.77
C PHE A 183 -9.20 14.39 -0.50
N ILE A 184 -9.80 14.23 -1.70
CA ILE A 184 -9.13 14.51 -2.98
C ILE A 184 -8.73 15.99 -3.08
N VAL A 185 -9.64 16.90 -2.74
CA VAL A 185 -9.38 18.35 -2.80
C VAL A 185 -8.28 18.74 -1.81
N ALA A 186 -8.37 18.27 -0.56
CA ALA A 186 -7.38 18.59 0.45
C ALA A 186 -5.99 18.02 0.10
N ALA A 187 -5.91 16.78 -0.40
CA ALA A 187 -4.64 16.19 -0.82
C ALA A 187 -4.02 16.93 -2.00
N ARG A 188 -4.83 17.33 -3.00
CA ARG A 188 -4.38 18.18 -4.11
C ARG A 188 -3.82 19.51 -3.61
N ASP A 189 -4.55 20.20 -2.74
CA ASP A 189 -4.17 21.53 -2.25
C ASP A 189 -2.90 21.48 -1.38
N ALA A 190 -2.70 20.37 -0.66
CA ALA A 190 -1.49 20.10 0.11
C ALA A 190 -0.31 19.57 -0.74
N GLY A 191 -0.53 19.23 -2.02
CA GLY A 191 0.48 18.62 -2.89
C GLY A 191 0.87 17.19 -2.49
N VAL A 192 -0.03 16.47 -1.82
CA VAL A 192 0.19 15.10 -1.33
C VAL A 192 -0.28 14.08 -2.38
N PRO A 193 0.56 13.11 -2.79
CA PRO A 193 0.10 11.99 -3.61
C PRO A 193 -1.01 11.22 -2.89
N ALA A 194 -2.15 11.05 -3.55
CA ALA A 194 -3.32 10.38 -3.00
C ALA A 194 -3.55 9.03 -3.68
N LYS A 195 -3.93 8.02 -2.87
CA LYS A 195 -4.36 6.70 -3.31
C LYS A 195 -5.74 6.35 -2.76
#